data_AF-A0AAV6CPD0-F1
#
_entry.id   AF-A0AAV6CPD0-F1
#
_cell.length_a   1.000
_cell.length_b   1.000
_cell.length_c   1.000
_cell.angle_alpha   90.00
_cell.angle_beta   90.00
_cell.angle_gamma   90.00
#
_symmetry.space_group_name_H-M   'P 1'
#
loop_
_entity.id
_entity.type
_entity.pdbx_description
1 polymer ?
#
loop_
_entity_poly.entity_id
_entity_poly.type
_entity_poly.pdbx_seq_one_letter_code
_entity_poly.pdbx_strand_id
1 'polypeptide(L)'
;MIRHAALIVAAALFLLGTGGSASAAIYRWVDNDGVVNYSDNPWRFEAYQRQVNPEQAGPLAEPKTQRSAPADPADVSTRVEGVGLSRIESITVEVMRLSGLDVQVGLVAAMIHGEFEKWRMLGFRPPAGAENMVARRFNADMLRGNMYQSLARHLGQSQTGVLLTWLRSSLSQRIVALENASSTADGLSELAGFINHLPSAPPAPARLALIHRLERAGEVTDSAATVAAAAVVALRRTVTPLVSRGVLDQGGLERQPAIDESYRFRIMTSLLFTYRDLSDAELGRYVIFIESPTGRWFSQITRQAFLASLENPDMRERPDTAAANRKAR
;
A
#
# COMPACT_ATOMS: atom_id res chain seq x y z
N MET A 1 -22.26 13.27 9.50
CA MET A 1 -22.40 12.65 8.17
C MET A 1 -21.29 11.63 8.04
N ILE A 2 -21.62 10.35 8.05
CA ILE A 2 -20.64 9.28 8.21
C ILE A 2 -20.13 8.90 6.82
N ARG A 3 -18.83 9.15 6.57
CA ARG A 3 -18.13 8.92 5.30
C ARG A 3 -17.40 7.57 5.35
N HIS A 4 -17.58 6.76 4.32
CA HIS A 4 -17.15 5.36 4.22
C HIS A 4 -16.78 5.09 2.77
N ALA A 5 -15.58 4.57 2.46
CA ALA A 5 -15.28 3.14 2.25
C ALA A 5 -13.84 2.95 1.66
N ALA A 6 -13.19 1.78 1.76
CA ALA A 6 -11.90 1.43 1.12
C ALA A 6 -11.91 0.05 0.39
N LEU A 7 -11.62 0.07 -0.90
CA LEU A 7 -10.90 -0.96 -1.67
C LEU A 7 -9.80 -0.16 -2.40
N ILE A 8 -8.58 -0.69 -2.52
CA ILE A 8 -7.38 0.00 -3.04
C ILE A 8 -6.55 0.68 -1.95
N VAL A 9 -6.12 -0.10 -0.96
CA VAL A 9 -5.22 0.38 0.10
C VAL A 9 -3.75 0.07 -0.27
N ALA A 10 -3.49 -0.98 -1.06
CA ALA A 10 -2.15 -1.46 -1.40
C ALA A 10 -1.25 -0.50 -2.22
N ALA A 11 -1.67 -0.13 -3.43
CA ALA A 11 -0.82 0.67 -4.32
C ALA A 11 -0.58 2.10 -3.79
N ALA A 12 -1.57 2.62 -3.05
CA ALA A 12 -1.55 3.92 -2.39
C ALA A 12 -0.60 4.01 -1.18
N LEU A 13 -0.48 2.93 -0.41
CA LEU A 13 0.32 2.91 0.84
C LEU A 13 1.81 2.71 0.59
N PHE A 14 2.20 1.95 -0.44
CA PHE A 14 3.62 1.75 -0.75
C PHE A 14 4.30 3.05 -1.20
N LEU A 15 3.54 3.99 -1.77
CA LEU A 15 3.98 5.33 -2.17
C LEU A 15 4.25 6.29 -0.99
N LEU A 16 3.94 5.87 0.25
CA LEU A 16 4.23 6.61 1.48
C LEU A 16 5.54 6.15 2.17
N GLY A 17 5.99 4.93 1.88
CA GLY A 17 7.15 4.29 2.51
C GLY A 17 8.51 4.69 1.91
N THR A 18 8.54 5.37 0.76
CA THR A 18 9.79 5.94 0.21
C THR A 18 10.15 7.24 0.90
N GLY A 19 10.42 7.13 2.21
CA GLY A 19 11.14 8.13 3.00
C GLY A 19 12.64 8.11 2.76
N GLY A 20 13.08 7.77 1.54
CA GLY A 20 14.39 8.18 1.11
C GLY A 20 14.36 9.69 0.97
N SER A 21 15.06 10.40 1.85
CA SER A 21 15.72 11.63 1.40
C SER A 21 16.74 11.20 0.35
N ALA A 22 16.27 10.86 -0.86
CA ALA A 22 16.91 11.47 -1.98
C ALA A 22 16.55 12.95 -1.81
N SER A 23 17.47 13.73 -1.26
CA SER A 23 17.77 14.96 -1.98
C SER A 23 18.21 14.50 -3.36
N ALA A 24 17.26 14.11 -4.21
CA ALA A 24 17.42 14.26 -5.63
C ALA A 24 17.59 15.77 -5.72
N ALA A 25 18.83 16.22 -5.82
CA ALA A 25 19.07 17.55 -6.34
C ALA A 25 18.23 17.58 -7.61
N ILE A 26 17.11 18.29 -7.58
CA ILE A 26 16.27 18.41 -8.75
C ILE A 26 17.12 19.25 -9.68
N TYR A 27 17.77 18.58 -10.62
CA TYR A 27 18.66 19.21 -11.57
C TYR A 27 17.77 20.02 -12.49
N ARG A 28 17.93 21.34 -12.39
CA ARG A 28 17.23 22.32 -13.21
C ARG A 28 18.22 22.89 -14.21
N TRP A 29 17.92 22.77 -15.49
CA TRP A 29 18.67 23.44 -16.55
C TRP A 29 17.73 24.05 -17.58
N VAL A 30 18.26 24.97 -18.38
CA VAL A 30 17.55 25.61 -19.48
C VAL A 30 18.25 25.19 -20.76
N ASP A 31 17.54 24.55 -21.68
CA ASP A 31 18.14 24.16 -22.95
C ASP A 31 18.31 25.36 -23.91
N ASN A 32 18.89 25.11 -25.08
CA ASN A 32 19.17 26.15 -26.07
C ASN A 32 17.89 26.80 -26.64
N ASP A 33 16.73 26.18 -26.45
CA ASP A 33 15.42 26.68 -26.87
C ASP A 33 14.68 27.41 -25.73
N GLY A 34 15.33 27.58 -24.57
CA GLY A 34 14.78 28.30 -23.42
C GLY A 34 13.81 27.49 -22.56
N VAL A 35 13.70 26.17 -22.78
CA VAL A 35 12.78 25.31 -22.03
C VAL A 35 13.44 24.87 -20.72
N VAL A 36 12.69 25.05 -19.63
CA VAL A 36 13.15 24.67 -18.28
C VAL A 36 12.90 23.18 -18.08
N ASN A 37 13.98 22.43 -17.92
CA ASN A 37 13.96 20.99 -17.72
C ASN A 37 14.25 20.64 -16.25
N TYR A 38 13.59 19.60 -15.75
CA TYR A 38 13.76 19.08 -14.39
C TYR A 38 14.08 17.58 -14.46
N SER A 39 15.08 17.12 -13.72
CA SER A 39 15.34 15.69 -13.57
C SER A 39 15.89 15.36 -12.19
N ASP A 40 15.45 14.23 -11.66
CA ASP A 40 15.96 13.56 -10.48
C ASP A 40 17.08 12.53 -10.81
N ASN A 41 17.40 12.36 -12.09
CA ASN A 41 18.42 11.43 -12.57
C ASN A 41 19.76 12.16 -12.85
N PRO A 42 20.82 11.94 -12.04
CA PRO A 42 22.11 12.62 -12.21
C PRO A 42 22.76 12.36 -13.57
N TRP A 43 22.53 11.19 -14.18
CA TRP A 43 23.08 10.86 -15.50
C TRP A 43 22.55 11.74 -16.62
N ARG A 44 21.30 12.21 -16.52
CA ARG A 44 20.66 13.04 -17.54
C ARG A 44 21.19 14.48 -17.49
N PHE A 45 21.45 14.98 -16.29
CA PHE A 45 22.08 16.28 -16.08
C PHE A 45 23.55 16.26 -16.52
N GLU A 46 24.32 15.23 -16.15
CA GLU A 46 25.72 15.11 -16.58
C GLU A 46 25.86 14.92 -18.10
N ALA A 47 24.92 14.22 -18.75
CA ALA A 47 24.88 14.10 -20.21
C ALA A 47 24.63 15.46 -20.88
N TYR A 48 23.72 16.28 -20.33
CA TYR A 48 23.50 17.66 -20.79
C TYR A 48 24.73 18.54 -20.54
N GLN A 49 25.33 18.48 -19.34
CA GLN A 49 26.55 19.25 -19.06
C GLN A 49 27.71 18.88 -19.99
N ARG A 50 27.84 17.61 -20.39
CA ARG A 50 28.81 17.17 -21.40
C ARG A 50 28.54 17.70 -22.81
N GLN A 51 27.27 17.88 -23.17
CA GLN A 51 26.91 18.50 -24.45
C GLN A 51 27.22 20.00 -24.47
N VAL A 52 27.11 20.67 -23.32
CA VAL A 52 27.30 22.13 -23.21
C VAL A 52 28.73 22.52 -22.86
N ASN A 53 29.50 21.66 -22.17
CA ASN A 53 30.88 21.93 -21.78
C ASN A 53 31.79 20.68 -21.90
N PRO A 54 32.27 20.35 -23.12
CA PRO A 54 32.95 19.08 -23.40
C PRO A 54 34.35 18.93 -22.78
N GLU A 55 34.97 20.00 -22.25
CA GLU A 55 36.36 19.97 -21.74
C GLU A 55 36.51 19.46 -20.29
N GLN A 56 35.41 19.15 -19.55
CA GLN A 56 35.44 18.82 -18.12
C GLN A 56 35.11 17.35 -17.75
N ALA A 57 34.99 16.42 -18.70
CA ALA A 57 34.55 15.04 -18.41
C ALA A 57 35.72 14.05 -18.18
N GLY A 58 35.86 13.54 -16.95
CA GLY A 58 36.71 12.38 -16.62
C GLY A 58 36.06 11.03 -16.97
N PRO A 59 36.83 9.92 -17.05
CA PRO A 59 36.34 8.63 -17.55
C PRO A 59 35.45 7.86 -16.55
N LEU A 60 34.47 7.13 -17.10
CA LEU A 60 33.48 6.32 -16.37
C LEU A 60 33.95 4.86 -16.17
N ALA A 61 33.72 4.30 -14.98
CA ALA A 61 33.91 2.88 -14.68
C ALA A 61 32.74 2.03 -15.23
N GLU A 62 33.06 0.92 -15.88
CA GLU A 62 32.09 0.05 -16.56
C GLU A 62 31.24 -0.79 -15.59
N PRO A 63 29.93 -1.02 -15.87
CA PRO A 63 29.10 -1.95 -15.12
C PRO A 63 29.33 -3.41 -15.56
N LYS A 64 29.57 -4.30 -14.59
CA LYS A 64 29.67 -5.75 -14.81
C LYS A 64 28.30 -6.38 -15.09
N THR A 65 28.16 -7.01 -16.25
CA THR A 65 26.99 -7.79 -16.67
C THR A 65 26.97 -9.17 -15.98
N GLN A 66 25.90 -9.49 -15.23
CA GLN A 66 25.58 -10.87 -14.84
C GLN A 66 24.52 -11.44 -15.78
N ARG A 67 24.88 -12.54 -16.43
CA ARG A 67 24.10 -13.29 -17.41
C ARG A 67 23.45 -14.47 -16.69
N SER A 68 22.12 -14.57 -16.70
CA SER A 68 21.41 -15.78 -16.29
C SER A 68 20.86 -16.48 -17.53
N ALA A 69 21.24 -17.74 -17.72
CA ALA A 69 20.80 -18.63 -18.78
C ALA A 69 19.46 -19.34 -18.42
N PRO A 70 18.72 -19.89 -19.39
CA PRO A 70 17.37 -20.43 -19.19
C PRO A 70 17.39 -21.89 -18.71
N ALA A 71 16.35 -22.31 -17.99
CA ALA A 71 16.10 -23.72 -17.64
C ALA A 71 14.76 -24.17 -18.22
N ASP A 72 14.80 -25.29 -18.95
CA ASP A 72 13.68 -26.01 -19.56
C ASP A 72 12.95 -26.93 -18.54
N PRO A 73 11.74 -27.44 -18.87
CA PRO A 73 10.77 -27.95 -17.91
C PRO A 73 10.98 -29.43 -17.55
N ALA A 74 10.65 -29.80 -16.31
CA ALA A 74 10.51 -31.19 -15.91
C ALA A 74 9.14 -31.44 -15.26
N ASP A 75 8.41 -32.35 -15.90
CA ASP A 75 7.21 -33.05 -15.47
C ASP A 75 7.53 -33.94 -14.26
N VAL A 76 6.78 -33.79 -13.17
CA VAL A 76 6.60 -34.84 -12.15
C VAL A 76 5.14 -34.82 -11.70
N SER A 77 4.37 -35.68 -12.35
CA SER A 77 3.10 -36.19 -11.85
C SER A 77 3.34 -37.00 -10.56
N THR A 78 2.89 -36.49 -9.41
CA THR A 78 2.60 -37.31 -8.23
C THR A 78 1.22 -36.96 -7.67
N ARG A 79 0.29 -37.86 -8.04
CA ARG A 79 -0.98 -38.13 -7.39
C ARG A 79 -0.79 -38.25 -5.88
N VAL A 80 -1.37 -37.32 -5.12
CA VAL A 80 -1.69 -37.53 -3.70
C VAL A 80 -3.20 -37.57 -3.58
N GLU A 81 -3.64 -38.66 -2.98
CA GLU A 81 -5.00 -39.13 -2.85
C GLU A 81 -5.89 -38.11 -2.13
N GLY A 82 -7.12 -37.99 -2.66
CA GLY A 82 -8.17 -37.19 -2.07
C GLY A 82 -8.57 -37.71 -0.71
N VAL A 83 -8.07 -37.07 0.34
CA VAL A 83 -8.61 -37.16 1.68
C VAL A 83 -9.75 -36.15 1.80
N GLY A 84 -10.97 -36.67 1.64
CA GLY A 84 -12.11 -36.38 2.50
C GLY A 84 -12.47 -34.92 2.79
N LEU A 85 -13.61 -34.51 2.23
CA LEU A 85 -14.49 -33.44 2.72
C LEU A 85 -13.89 -32.04 2.61
N SER A 86 -14.38 -31.28 1.64
CA SER A 86 -14.32 -29.82 1.64
C SER A 86 -14.71 -29.29 3.02
N ARG A 87 -13.71 -29.01 3.86
CA ARG A 87 -13.89 -28.18 5.04
C ARG A 87 -14.53 -26.90 4.51
N ILE A 88 -15.78 -26.65 4.88
CA ILE A 88 -16.51 -25.44 4.45
C ILE A 88 -15.58 -24.26 4.74
N GLU A 89 -14.99 -23.69 3.68
CA GLU A 89 -14.16 -22.51 3.80
C GLU A 89 -15.03 -21.46 4.48
N SER A 90 -14.56 -20.89 5.59
CA SER A 90 -15.30 -19.79 6.24
C SER A 90 -15.52 -18.71 5.20
N ILE A 91 -16.75 -18.21 5.08
CA ILE A 91 -17.09 -17.11 4.14
C ILE A 91 -16.11 -15.95 4.27
N THR A 92 -15.59 -15.71 5.48
CA THR A 92 -14.59 -14.67 5.72
C THR A 92 -13.25 -14.98 5.05
N VAL A 93 -12.78 -16.23 5.10
CA VAL A 93 -11.55 -16.64 4.41
C VAL A 93 -11.74 -16.49 2.89
N GLU A 94 -12.88 -16.93 2.37
CA GLU A 94 -13.18 -16.82 0.95
C GLU A 94 -13.23 -15.36 0.50
N VAL A 95 -13.91 -14.48 1.25
CA VAL A 95 -13.96 -13.05 0.96
C VAL A 95 -12.57 -12.44 0.98
N MET A 96 -11.75 -12.68 2.01
CA MET A 96 -10.40 -12.12 2.10
C MET A 96 -9.53 -12.55 0.91
N ARG A 97 -9.61 -13.81 0.51
CA ARG A 97 -8.87 -14.35 -0.63
C ARG A 97 -9.35 -13.75 -1.95
N LEU A 98 -10.65 -13.79 -2.22
CA LEU A 98 -11.21 -13.34 -3.50
C LEU A 98 -11.18 -11.82 -3.71
N SER A 99 -11.07 -11.04 -2.64
CA SER A 99 -10.94 -9.58 -2.71
C SER A 99 -9.49 -9.08 -2.61
N GLY A 100 -8.51 -9.99 -2.56
CA GLY A 100 -7.10 -9.64 -2.48
C GLY A 100 -6.64 -9.08 -1.13
N LEU A 101 -7.50 -9.08 -0.10
CA LEU A 101 -7.16 -8.52 1.22
C LEU A 101 -5.98 -9.24 1.89
N ASP A 102 -5.78 -10.53 1.59
CA ASP A 102 -4.62 -11.27 2.05
C ASP A 102 -3.29 -10.63 1.63
N VAL A 103 -3.21 -10.17 0.37
CA VAL A 103 -2.03 -9.46 -0.16
C VAL A 103 -1.93 -8.08 0.47
N GLN A 104 -3.04 -7.34 0.55
CA GLN A 104 -3.05 -5.98 1.08
C GLN A 104 -2.63 -5.91 2.55
N VAL A 105 -2.98 -6.91 3.37
CA VAL A 105 -2.51 -7.02 4.76
C VAL A 105 -1.00 -7.14 4.84
N GLY A 106 -0.40 -7.96 3.96
CA GLY A 106 1.06 -8.09 3.87
C GLY A 106 1.74 -6.76 3.51
N LEU A 107 1.14 -5.98 2.61
CA LEU A 107 1.66 -4.67 2.22
C LEU A 107 1.56 -3.64 3.36
N VAL A 108 0.49 -3.66 4.15
CA VAL A 108 0.38 -2.83 5.36
C VAL A 108 1.44 -3.21 6.39
N ALA A 109 1.69 -4.51 6.60
CA ALA A 109 2.79 -4.97 7.45
C ALA A 109 4.14 -4.44 6.95
N ALA A 110 4.44 -4.63 5.66
CA ALA A 110 5.70 -4.16 5.05
C ALA A 110 5.88 -2.64 5.17
N MET A 111 4.82 -1.85 5.00
CA MET A 111 4.86 -0.41 5.21
C MET A 111 5.23 -0.04 6.65
N ILE A 112 4.67 -0.72 7.66
CA ILE A 112 4.99 -0.45 9.07
C ILE A 112 6.47 -0.73 9.35
N HIS A 113 6.98 -1.84 8.81
CA HIS A 113 8.40 -2.18 8.90
C HIS A 113 9.29 -1.15 8.20
N GLY A 114 8.91 -0.71 7.00
CA GLY A 114 9.62 0.34 6.28
C GLY A 114 9.65 1.67 7.02
N GLU A 115 8.54 2.06 7.65
CA GLU A 115 8.49 3.28 8.47
C GLU A 115 9.36 3.17 9.72
N PHE A 116 9.40 1.99 10.37
CA PHE A 116 10.29 1.74 11.50
C PHE A 116 11.78 1.84 11.11
N GLU A 117 12.16 1.27 9.96
CA GLU A 117 13.52 1.40 9.43
C GLU A 117 13.85 2.84 9.03
N LYS A 118 12.90 3.58 8.48
CA LYS A 118 13.07 5.01 8.20
C LYS A 118 13.33 5.81 9.47
N TRP A 119 12.62 5.53 10.58
CA TRP A 119 12.92 6.18 11.86
C TRP A 119 14.36 5.91 12.29
N ARG A 120 14.83 4.66 12.14
CA ARG A 120 16.22 4.28 12.46
C ARG A 120 17.24 5.04 11.62
N MET A 121 17.00 5.17 10.31
CA MET A 121 17.83 5.98 9.41
C MET A 121 17.86 7.47 9.81
N LEU A 122 16.77 7.99 10.35
CA LEU A 122 16.66 9.36 10.87
C LEU A 122 17.25 9.53 12.29
N GLY A 123 17.98 8.53 12.80
CA GLY A 123 18.71 8.62 14.06
C GLY A 123 17.96 8.07 15.28
N PHE A 124 16.74 7.55 15.11
CA PHE A 124 16.06 6.83 16.17
C PHE A 124 16.85 5.56 16.53
N ARG A 125 17.31 5.46 17.79
CA ARG A 125 17.99 4.27 18.30
C ARG A 125 17.02 3.46 19.15
N PRO A 126 16.37 2.42 18.60
CA PRO A 126 15.48 1.58 19.38
C PRO A 126 16.25 0.88 20.51
N PRO A 127 15.64 0.69 21.68
CA PRO A 127 16.19 -0.15 22.74
C PRO A 127 16.19 -1.62 22.33
N ALA A 128 16.99 -2.43 23.03
CA ALA A 128 17.08 -3.86 22.79
C ALA A 128 15.69 -4.53 22.83
N GLY A 129 15.37 -5.31 21.80
CA GLY A 129 14.10 -6.03 21.70
C GLY A 129 12.94 -5.27 21.04
N ALA A 130 13.07 -3.98 20.75
CA ALA A 130 12.02 -3.22 20.05
C ALA A 130 11.75 -3.76 18.64
N GLU A 131 12.80 -4.12 17.90
CA GLU A 131 12.68 -4.77 16.57
C GLU A 131 11.84 -6.04 16.65
N ASN A 132 12.16 -6.95 17.58
CA ASN A 132 11.41 -8.18 17.78
C ASN A 132 9.95 -7.93 18.18
N MET A 133 9.70 -6.87 18.95
CA MET A 133 8.34 -6.49 19.32
C MET A 133 7.56 -5.96 18.11
N VAL A 134 8.16 -5.09 17.29
CA VAL A 134 7.56 -4.59 16.04
C VAL A 134 7.29 -5.77 15.09
N ALA A 135 8.27 -6.66 14.89
CA ALA A 135 8.13 -7.85 14.05
C ALA A 135 7.03 -8.81 14.54
N ARG A 136 6.95 -9.08 15.84
CA ARG A 136 5.85 -9.90 16.37
C ARG A 136 4.50 -9.20 16.27
N ARG A 137 4.45 -7.89 16.50
CA ARG A 137 3.18 -7.15 16.55
C ARG A 137 2.58 -6.87 15.18
N PHE A 138 3.43 -6.65 14.19
CA PHE A 138 3.07 -6.25 12.83
C PHE A 138 3.56 -7.26 11.79
N ASN A 139 3.56 -8.56 12.12
CA ASN A 139 3.68 -9.59 11.09
C ASN A 139 2.34 -9.78 10.36
N ALA A 140 2.42 -10.24 9.12
CA ALA A 140 1.27 -10.40 8.25
C ALA A 140 0.21 -11.36 8.83
N ASP A 141 0.62 -12.46 9.48
CA ASP A 141 -0.32 -13.46 10.03
C ASP A 141 -1.15 -12.88 11.18
N MET A 142 -0.52 -12.11 12.08
CA MET A 142 -1.21 -11.42 13.17
C MET A 142 -2.21 -10.37 12.65
N LEU A 143 -1.79 -9.54 11.70
CA LEU A 143 -2.69 -8.56 11.09
C LEU A 143 -3.83 -9.24 10.32
N ARG A 144 -3.54 -10.35 9.63
CA ARG A 144 -4.53 -11.15 8.91
C ARG A 144 -5.54 -11.75 9.87
N GLY A 145 -5.08 -12.32 10.99
CA GLY A 145 -5.95 -12.86 12.04
C GLY A 145 -6.87 -11.81 12.63
N ASN A 146 -6.36 -10.62 12.96
CA ASN A 146 -7.18 -9.53 13.48
C ASN A 146 -8.18 -9.02 12.44
N MET A 147 -7.76 -8.91 11.18
CA MET A 147 -8.64 -8.52 10.08
C MET A 147 -9.77 -9.52 9.88
N TYR A 148 -9.45 -10.83 9.91
CA TYR A 148 -10.43 -11.91 9.87
C TYR A 148 -11.47 -11.75 10.98
N GLN A 149 -11.05 -11.57 12.23
CA GLN A 149 -11.97 -11.40 13.37
C GLN A 149 -12.86 -10.16 13.21
N SER A 150 -12.33 -9.09 12.61
CA SER A 150 -13.13 -7.90 12.32
C SER A 150 -14.15 -8.14 11.22
N LEU A 151 -13.75 -8.76 10.10
CA LEU A 151 -14.62 -9.05 8.98
C LEU A 151 -15.71 -10.07 9.35
N ALA A 152 -15.36 -11.13 10.09
CA ALA A 152 -16.30 -12.18 10.49
C ALA A 152 -17.48 -11.66 11.32
N ARG A 153 -17.34 -10.51 12.01
CA ARG A 153 -18.43 -9.86 12.73
C ARG A 153 -19.43 -9.12 11.83
N HIS A 154 -19.02 -8.80 10.60
CA HIS A 154 -19.84 -8.05 9.64
C HIS A 154 -20.37 -8.94 8.50
N LEU A 155 -19.59 -9.96 8.11
CA LEU A 155 -19.95 -10.95 7.11
C LEU A 155 -20.98 -11.92 7.72
N GLY A 156 -22.20 -11.93 7.16
CA GLY A 156 -23.40 -12.51 7.78
C GLY A 156 -24.64 -11.63 7.64
N GLN A 157 -24.44 -10.36 7.26
CA GLN A 157 -25.51 -9.45 6.86
C GLN A 157 -26.00 -9.75 5.44
N SER A 158 -27.19 -9.22 5.08
CA SER A 158 -27.91 -9.46 3.81
C SER A 158 -27.10 -9.19 2.54
N GLN A 159 -26.00 -8.42 2.62
CA GLN A 159 -25.16 -8.03 1.49
C GLN A 159 -24.08 -9.08 1.12
N THR A 160 -23.83 -10.05 2.00
CA THR A 160 -22.73 -11.02 1.86
C THR A 160 -22.87 -11.90 0.62
N GLY A 161 -24.11 -12.33 0.30
CA GLY A 161 -24.37 -13.15 -0.89
C GLY A 161 -24.08 -12.40 -2.19
N VAL A 162 -24.55 -11.16 -2.30
CA VAL A 162 -24.31 -10.30 -3.47
C VAL A 162 -22.82 -10.03 -3.65
N LEU A 163 -22.11 -9.76 -2.55
CA LEU A 163 -20.66 -9.59 -2.56
C LEU A 163 -19.95 -10.84 -3.10
N LEU A 164 -20.27 -12.02 -2.58
CA LEU A 164 -19.64 -13.26 -3.04
C LEU A 164 -19.91 -13.55 -4.51
N THR A 165 -21.14 -13.30 -4.99
CA THR A 165 -21.45 -13.43 -6.43
C THR A 165 -20.58 -12.51 -7.27
N TRP A 166 -20.36 -11.25 -6.85
CA TRP A 166 -19.46 -10.33 -7.54
C TRP A 166 -18.00 -10.80 -7.48
N LEU A 167 -17.50 -11.13 -6.29
CA LEU A 167 -16.10 -11.55 -6.07
C LEU A 167 -15.72 -12.82 -6.83
N ARG A 168 -16.69 -13.71 -7.06
CA ARG A 168 -16.51 -14.93 -7.86
C ARG A 168 -16.57 -14.69 -9.37
N SER A 169 -16.93 -13.49 -9.83
CA SER A 169 -16.96 -13.17 -11.26
C SER A 169 -15.56 -13.11 -11.87
N SER A 170 -15.45 -13.46 -13.16
CA SER A 170 -14.19 -13.37 -13.91
C SER A 170 -13.62 -11.95 -13.93
N LEU A 171 -14.49 -10.93 -13.99
CA LEU A 171 -14.09 -9.54 -13.94
C LEU A 171 -13.45 -9.18 -12.60
N SER A 172 -14.08 -9.54 -11.47
CA SER A 172 -13.50 -9.27 -10.14
C SER A 172 -12.16 -9.98 -9.94
N GLN A 173 -12.02 -11.22 -10.42
CA GLN A 173 -10.75 -11.95 -10.35
C GLN A 173 -9.65 -11.28 -11.20
N ARG A 174 -9.99 -10.80 -12.40
CA ARG A 174 -9.07 -10.03 -13.25
C ARG A 174 -8.63 -8.73 -12.59
N ILE A 175 -9.56 -8.01 -11.96
CA ILE A 175 -9.28 -6.78 -11.19
C ILE A 175 -8.27 -7.06 -10.07
N VAL A 176 -8.51 -8.10 -9.26
CA VAL A 176 -7.60 -8.46 -8.16
C VAL A 176 -6.23 -8.91 -8.68
N ALA A 177 -6.18 -9.60 -9.81
CA ALA A 177 -4.91 -9.96 -10.44
C ALA A 177 -4.10 -8.71 -10.85
N LEU A 178 -4.76 -7.71 -11.44
CA LEU A 178 -4.12 -6.44 -11.81
C LEU A 178 -3.65 -5.64 -10.57
N GLU A 179 -4.47 -5.58 -9.53
CA GLU A 179 -4.12 -4.93 -8.25
C GLU A 179 -2.89 -5.57 -7.62
N ASN A 180 -2.85 -6.90 -7.57
CA ASN A 180 -1.70 -7.65 -7.06
C ASN A 180 -0.46 -7.43 -7.92
N ALA A 181 -0.57 -7.52 -9.25
CA ALA A 181 0.55 -7.31 -10.17
C ALA A 181 1.13 -5.88 -10.05
N SER A 182 0.27 -4.87 -9.89
CA SER A 182 0.70 -3.47 -9.74
C SER A 182 1.41 -3.19 -8.41
N SER A 183 1.28 -4.08 -7.42
CA SER A 183 1.86 -3.93 -6.09
C SER A 183 3.18 -4.69 -5.92
N THR A 184 3.68 -5.35 -6.97
CA THR A 184 5.00 -6.02 -6.96
C THR A 184 6.13 -5.03 -7.23
N ALA A 185 7.38 -5.44 -7.01
CA ALA A 185 8.54 -4.63 -7.36
C ALA A 185 8.57 -4.26 -8.86
N ASP A 186 8.25 -5.22 -9.73
CA ASP A 186 8.18 -5.01 -11.17
C ASP A 186 7.04 -4.05 -11.53
N GLY A 187 5.87 -4.22 -10.91
CA GLY A 187 4.73 -3.31 -11.09
C GLY A 187 5.04 -1.88 -10.68
N LEU A 188 5.80 -1.68 -9.60
CA LEU A 188 6.25 -0.34 -9.18
C LEU A 188 7.26 0.28 -10.16
N SER A 189 8.14 -0.54 -10.75
CA SER A 189 9.07 -0.10 -11.80
C SER A 189 8.31 0.33 -13.07
N GLU A 190 7.34 -0.48 -13.49
CA GLU A 190 6.47 -0.18 -14.62
C GLU A 190 5.62 1.08 -14.39
N LEU A 191 5.15 1.33 -13.16
CA LEU A 191 4.39 2.53 -12.81
C LEU A 191 5.24 3.80 -13.04
N ALA A 192 6.53 3.78 -12.70
CA ALA A 192 7.41 4.91 -12.94
C ALA A 192 7.56 5.19 -14.45
N GLY A 193 7.72 4.14 -15.26
CA GLY A 193 7.73 4.24 -16.72
C GLY A 193 6.42 4.80 -17.28
N PHE A 194 5.28 4.32 -16.77
CA PHE A 194 3.96 4.79 -17.14
C PHE A 194 3.77 6.29 -16.85
N ILE A 195 4.14 6.75 -15.65
CA ILE A 195 4.03 8.16 -15.26
C ILE A 195 4.85 9.05 -16.19
N ASN A 196 6.06 8.63 -16.56
CA ASN A 196 6.92 9.37 -17.49
C ASN A 196 6.32 9.47 -18.90
N HIS A 197 5.46 8.53 -19.31
CA HIS A 197 4.83 8.52 -20.62
C HIS A 197 3.51 9.31 -20.69
N LEU A 198 2.87 9.59 -19.54
CA LEU A 198 1.59 10.30 -19.46
C LEU A 198 1.54 11.63 -20.23
N PRO A 199 2.59 12.50 -20.21
CA PRO A 199 2.54 13.76 -20.97
C PRO A 199 2.47 13.56 -22.49
N SER A 200 3.06 12.47 -23.00
CA SER A 200 3.08 12.15 -24.44
C SER A 200 1.86 11.36 -24.90
N ALA A 201 1.22 10.63 -23.98
CA ALA A 201 0.03 9.83 -24.25
C ALA A 201 -0.98 10.00 -23.10
N PRO A 202 -1.67 11.15 -23.03
CA PRO A 202 -2.63 11.39 -21.97
C PRO A 202 -3.81 10.41 -22.06
N PRO A 203 -4.37 9.93 -20.93
CA PRO A 203 -5.51 9.04 -20.96
C PRO A 203 -6.74 9.71 -21.59
N ALA A 204 -7.55 8.91 -22.30
CA ALA A 204 -8.79 9.42 -22.90
C ALA A 204 -9.72 10.04 -21.82
N PRO A 205 -10.48 11.11 -22.14
CA PRO A 205 -11.38 11.75 -21.17
C PRO A 205 -12.39 10.79 -20.52
N ALA A 206 -12.89 9.81 -21.27
CA ALA A 206 -13.80 8.79 -20.75
C ALA A 206 -13.13 7.89 -19.68
N ARG A 207 -11.88 7.50 -19.90
CA ARG A 207 -11.07 6.74 -18.93
C ARG A 207 -10.84 7.55 -17.66
N LEU A 208 -10.49 8.83 -17.78
CA LEU A 208 -10.30 9.72 -16.63
C LEU A 208 -11.59 9.86 -15.82
N ALA A 209 -12.75 10.03 -16.49
CA ALA A 209 -14.03 10.13 -15.81
C ALA A 209 -14.37 8.87 -15.00
N LEU A 210 -14.08 7.67 -15.54
CA LEU A 210 -14.24 6.40 -14.81
C LEU A 210 -13.33 6.32 -13.59
N ILE A 211 -12.07 6.70 -13.73
CA ILE A 211 -11.08 6.66 -12.66
C ILE A 211 -11.42 7.68 -11.54
N HIS A 212 -11.91 8.87 -11.88
CA HIS A 212 -12.42 9.81 -10.87
C HIS A 212 -13.66 9.29 -10.14
N ARG A 213 -14.58 8.62 -10.85
CA ARG A 213 -15.73 7.98 -10.20
C ARG A 213 -15.29 6.85 -9.27
N LEU A 214 -14.31 6.05 -9.69
CA LEU A 214 -13.74 5.01 -8.85
C LEU A 214 -13.11 5.59 -7.59
N GLU A 215 -12.26 6.61 -7.72
CA GLU A 215 -11.62 7.28 -6.58
C GLU A 215 -12.66 7.83 -5.60
N ARG A 216 -13.69 8.50 -6.11
CA ARG A 216 -14.75 9.10 -5.30
C ARG A 216 -15.62 8.06 -4.60
N ALA A 217 -16.04 7.03 -5.33
CA ALA A 217 -16.93 5.99 -4.81
C ALA A 217 -16.20 5.04 -3.84
N GLY A 218 -14.92 4.80 -4.09
CA GLY A 218 -14.06 3.99 -3.24
C GLY A 218 -13.29 4.77 -2.17
N GLU A 219 -13.46 6.10 -2.08
CA GLU A 219 -12.73 7.04 -1.21
C GLU A 219 -11.24 6.67 -1.06
N VAL A 220 -10.58 6.34 -2.18
CA VAL A 220 -9.28 5.65 -2.19
C VAL A 220 -8.21 6.46 -1.47
N THR A 221 -8.12 7.74 -1.81
CA THR A 221 -7.16 8.70 -1.23
C THR A 221 -7.30 8.80 0.28
N ASP A 222 -8.51 9.10 0.77
CA ASP A 222 -8.77 9.33 2.19
C ASP A 222 -8.59 8.03 3.00
N SER A 223 -9.02 6.91 2.45
CA SER A 223 -8.89 5.59 3.08
C SER A 223 -7.44 5.17 3.23
N ALA A 224 -6.62 5.33 2.18
CA ALA A 224 -5.20 5.02 2.25
C ALA A 224 -4.48 5.92 3.25
N ALA A 225 -4.74 7.23 3.24
CA ALA A 225 -4.17 8.15 4.21
C ALA A 225 -4.55 7.79 5.66
N THR A 226 -5.81 7.41 5.88
CA THR A 226 -6.31 7.00 7.20
C THR A 226 -5.61 5.73 7.71
N VAL A 227 -5.45 4.71 6.86
CA VAL A 227 -4.76 3.47 7.23
C VAL A 227 -3.26 3.73 7.47
N ALA A 228 -2.61 4.55 6.65
CA ALA A 228 -1.22 4.95 6.86
C ALA A 228 -1.02 5.67 8.20
N ALA A 229 -1.85 6.67 8.48
CA ALA A 229 -1.78 7.41 9.74
C ALA A 229 -2.02 6.48 10.94
N ALA A 230 -2.99 5.58 10.85
CA ALA A 230 -3.24 4.59 11.89
C ALA A 230 -2.06 3.64 12.09
N ALA A 231 -1.40 3.21 11.01
CA ALA A 231 -0.22 2.35 11.04
C ALA A 231 0.96 3.04 11.75
N VAL A 232 1.25 4.30 11.41
CA VAL A 232 2.26 5.15 12.08
C VAL A 232 1.95 5.30 13.57
N VAL A 233 0.68 5.58 13.92
CA VAL A 233 0.24 5.69 15.32
C VAL A 233 0.39 4.37 16.07
N ALA A 234 0.04 3.25 15.45
CA ALA A 234 0.18 1.92 16.04
C ALA A 234 1.64 1.57 16.29
N LEU A 235 2.53 1.87 15.34
CA LEU A 235 3.96 1.69 15.48
C LEU A 235 4.51 2.54 16.63
N ARG A 236 4.15 3.83 16.67
CA ARG A 236 4.55 4.73 17.76
C ARG A 236 4.11 4.20 19.11
N ARG A 237 2.83 3.86 19.27
CA ARG A 237 2.30 3.29 20.54
C ARG A 237 3.01 2.02 20.97
N THR A 238 3.46 1.22 20.01
CA THR A 238 4.23 0.00 20.28
C THR A 238 5.62 0.33 20.81
N VAL A 239 6.29 1.32 20.22
CA VAL A 239 7.68 1.67 20.56
C VAL A 239 7.80 2.64 21.75
N THR A 240 6.83 3.54 21.96
CA THR A 240 6.84 4.58 23.01
C THR A 240 7.15 4.06 24.42
N PRO A 241 6.58 2.93 24.89
CA PRO A 241 6.88 2.40 26.23
C PRO A 241 8.34 2.04 26.44
N LEU A 242 9.12 1.87 25.37
CA LEU A 242 10.52 1.48 25.45
C LEU A 242 11.48 2.67 25.39
N VAL A 243 11.00 3.88 25.09
CA VAL A 243 11.86 5.05 24.83
C VAL A 243 11.62 6.20 25.79
N SER A 244 12.68 6.94 26.12
CA SER A 244 12.58 8.14 26.95
C SER A 244 11.87 9.27 26.18
N ARG A 245 11.01 10.05 26.85
CA ARG A 245 10.16 11.09 26.21
C ARG A 245 10.90 12.02 25.25
N GLY A 246 12.15 12.40 25.55
CA GLY A 246 12.94 13.32 24.72
C GLY A 246 13.44 12.78 23.38
N VAL A 247 13.39 11.46 23.13
CA VAL A 247 13.85 10.83 21.87
C VAL A 247 12.75 10.84 20.81
N LEU A 248 11.48 10.93 21.21
CA LEU A 248 10.35 10.96 20.28
C LEU A 248 10.18 12.31 19.58
N ASP A 249 10.56 13.41 20.24
CA ASP A 249 10.42 14.78 19.71
C ASP A 249 11.51 15.16 18.68
N GLN A 250 12.68 14.50 18.72
CA GLN A 250 13.85 14.91 17.91
C GLN A 250 13.83 14.40 16.45
N GLY A 251 12.95 13.46 16.11
CA GLY A 251 12.95 12.78 14.80
C GLY A 251 11.90 13.26 13.77
N GLY A 252 11.14 14.32 14.06
CA GLY A 252 10.01 14.71 13.21
C GLY A 252 8.87 13.67 13.16
N LEU A 253 8.80 12.80 14.19
CA LEU A 253 7.90 11.64 14.32
C LEU A 253 6.42 12.00 14.53
N GLU A 254 6.09 13.29 14.55
CA GLU A 254 4.71 13.80 14.63
C GLU A 254 4.06 14.07 13.27
N ARG A 255 4.83 14.05 12.18
CA ARG A 255 4.26 14.33 10.85
C ARG A 255 3.35 13.19 10.40
N GLN A 256 2.05 13.41 10.49
CA GLN A 256 1.08 12.59 9.77
C GLN A 256 1.29 12.79 8.26
N PRO A 257 1.06 11.75 7.44
CA PRO A 257 1.01 11.93 6.00
C PRO A 257 -0.06 12.98 5.67
N ALA A 258 0.36 14.09 5.06
CA ALA A 258 -0.56 15.14 4.61
C ALA A 258 -1.16 14.73 3.26
N ILE A 259 -2.48 14.89 3.11
CA ILE A 259 -3.17 14.69 1.83
C ILE A 259 -3.02 15.97 1.00
N ASP A 260 -1.85 16.13 0.39
CA ASP A 260 -1.57 17.22 -0.55
C ASP A 260 -1.89 16.83 -2.00
N GLU A 261 -1.65 17.75 -2.93
CA GLU A 261 -1.91 17.53 -4.35
C GLU A 261 -0.98 16.46 -4.95
N SER A 262 0.25 16.36 -4.46
CA SER A 262 1.19 15.31 -4.87
C SER A 262 0.67 13.93 -4.45
N TYR A 263 0.10 13.80 -3.25
CA TYR A 263 -0.51 12.58 -2.77
C TYR A 263 -1.71 12.20 -3.67
N ARG A 264 -2.62 13.13 -3.94
CA ARG A 264 -3.76 12.90 -4.84
C ARG A 264 -3.30 12.48 -6.23
N PHE A 265 -2.33 13.18 -6.81
CA PHE A 265 -1.76 12.85 -8.11
C PHE A 265 -1.23 11.42 -8.14
N ARG A 266 -0.44 11.02 -7.13
CA ARG A 266 0.10 9.64 -7.00
C ARG A 266 -1.00 8.59 -6.96
N ILE A 267 -2.06 8.82 -6.20
CA ILE A 267 -3.23 7.93 -6.16
C ILE A 267 -3.86 7.84 -7.55
N MET A 268 -4.14 8.97 -8.20
CA MET A 268 -4.78 8.98 -9.51
C MET A 268 -3.95 8.26 -10.58
N THR A 269 -2.63 8.50 -10.63
CA THR A 269 -1.74 7.83 -11.57
C THR A 269 -1.63 6.34 -11.26
N SER A 270 -1.65 5.95 -9.99
CA SER A 270 -1.66 4.54 -9.60
C SER A 270 -2.96 3.86 -10.05
N LEU A 271 -4.12 4.50 -9.89
CA LEU A 271 -5.40 3.95 -10.36
C LEU A 271 -5.41 3.77 -11.88
N LEU A 272 -4.93 4.77 -12.62
CA LEU A 272 -4.80 4.70 -14.08
C LEU A 272 -3.90 3.55 -14.51
N PHE A 273 -2.76 3.39 -13.84
CA PHE A 273 -1.81 2.32 -14.09
C PHE A 273 -2.41 0.95 -13.77
N THR A 274 -2.91 0.74 -12.54
CA THR A 274 -3.44 -0.55 -12.09
C THR A 274 -4.54 -1.07 -13.02
N TYR A 275 -5.42 -0.20 -13.52
CA TYR A 275 -6.54 -0.61 -14.38
C TYR A 275 -6.30 -0.37 -15.87
N ARG A 276 -5.05 -0.17 -16.30
CA ARG A 276 -4.70 0.13 -17.71
C ARG A 276 -5.14 -0.95 -18.69
N ASP A 277 -5.11 -2.21 -18.27
CA ASP A 277 -5.43 -3.37 -19.13
C ASP A 277 -6.93 -3.74 -19.13
N LEU A 278 -7.76 -3.03 -18.37
CA LEU A 278 -9.22 -3.17 -18.48
C LEU A 278 -9.72 -2.32 -19.65
N SER A 279 -10.70 -2.81 -20.39
CA SER A 279 -11.49 -1.95 -21.29
C SER A 279 -12.32 -0.93 -20.51
N ASP A 280 -12.71 0.18 -21.15
CA ASP A 280 -13.59 1.18 -20.52
C ASP A 280 -14.92 0.56 -20.04
N ALA A 281 -15.43 -0.44 -20.77
CA ALA A 281 -16.64 -1.17 -20.40
C ALA A 281 -16.45 -2.04 -19.15
N GLU A 282 -15.32 -2.72 -19.02
CA GLU A 282 -14.97 -3.51 -17.83
C GLU A 282 -14.75 -2.62 -16.60
N LEU A 283 -13.96 -1.54 -16.75
CA LEU A 283 -13.76 -0.55 -15.69
C LEU A 283 -15.08 0.10 -15.30
N GLY A 284 -15.97 0.39 -16.26
CA GLY A 284 -17.32 0.89 -15.99
C GLY A 284 -18.17 -0.04 -15.13
N ARG A 285 -18.13 -1.36 -15.38
CA ARG A 285 -18.82 -2.36 -14.54
C ARG A 285 -18.25 -2.41 -13.13
N TYR A 286 -16.92 -2.27 -12.99
CA TYR A 286 -16.28 -2.20 -11.69
C TYR A 286 -16.72 -0.95 -10.91
N VAL A 287 -16.71 0.22 -11.56
CA VAL A 287 -17.18 1.48 -10.97
C VAL A 287 -18.64 1.34 -10.51
N ILE A 288 -19.52 0.77 -11.34
CA ILE A 288 -20.92 0.52 -10.97
C ILE A 288 -21.03 -0.37 -9.72
N PHE A 289 -20.20 -1.40 -9.61
CA PHE A 289 -20.18 -2.25 -8.42
C PHE A 289 -19.73 -1.47 -7.18
N ILE A 290 -18.63 -0.71 -7.26
CA ILE A 290 -18.13 0.10 -6.13
C ILE A 290 -19.17 1.16 -5.70
N GLU A 291 -19.87 1.76 -6.67
CA GLU A 291 -20.98 2.69 -6.44
C GLU A 291 -22.28 2.02 -5.96
N SER A 292 -22.36 0.69 -5.89
CA SER A 292 -23.55 -0.01 -5.38
C SER A 292 -23.62 0.03 -3.85
N PRO A 293 -24.79 -0.23 -3.23
CA PRO A 293 -24.89 -0.40 -1.79
C PRO A 293 -23.92 -1.46 -1.23
N THR A 294 -23.69 -2.55 -1.98
CA THR A 294 -22.78 -3.64 -1.62
C THR A 294 -21.32 -3.26 -1.77
N GLY A 295 -20.94 -2.54 -2.83
CA GLY A 295 -19.59 -2.02 -2.99
C GLY A 295 -19.21 -1.06 -1.86
N ARG A 296 -20.10 -0.10 -1.54
CA ARG A 296 -19.91 0.84 -0.43
C ARG A 296 -19.83 0.15 0.93
N TRP A 297 -20.77 -0.76 1.22
CA TRP A 297 -20.75 -1.53 2.46
C TRP A 297 -19.48 -2.36 2.59
N PHE A 298 -19.07 -3.06 1.53
CA PHE A 298 -17.89 -3.91 1.58
C PHE A 298 -16.62 -3.08 1.80
N SER A 299 -16.50 -1.97 1.09
CA SER A 299 -15.39 -1.05 1.22
C SER A 299 -15.38 -0.45 2.65
N GLN A 300 -16.54 -0.20 3.28
CA GLN A 300 -16.64 0.30 4.66
C GLN A 300 -16.07 -0.71 5.66
N ILE A 301 -16.55 -1.95 5.62
CA ILE A 301 -16.14 -2.98 6.58
C ILE A 301 -14.68 -3.35 6.38
N THR A 302 -14.16 -3.27 5.16
CA THR A 302 -12.74 -3.46 4.83
C THR A 302 -11.88 -2.39 5.50
N ARG A 303 -12.24 -1.11 5.36
CA ARG A 303 -11.53 -0.02 6.05
C ARG A 303 -11.53 -0.21 7.56
N GLN A 304 -12.68 -0.56 8.14
CA GLN A 304 -12.79 -0.82 9.57
C GLN A 304 -11.95 -2.03 9.99
N ALA A 305 -11.87 -3.08 9.17
CA ALA A 305 -11.06 -4.25 9.44
C ALA A 305 -9.56 -3.96 9.39
N PHE A 306 -9.10 -3.09 8.49
CA PHE A 306 -7.71 -2.59 8.52
C PHE A 306 -7.40 -1.78 9.77
N LEU A 307 -8.28 -0.86 10.17
CA LEU A 307 -8.06 -0.10 11.40
C LEU A 307 -8.04 -1.01 12.63
N ALA A 308 -8.96 -1.96 12.71
CA ALA A 308 -9.01 -2.94 13.78
C ALA A 308 -7.80 -3.89 13.78
N SER A 309 -7.21 -4.20 12.62
CA SER A 309 -6.03 -5.08 12.57
C SER A 309 -4.78 -4.44 13.20
N LEU A 310 -4.69 -3.12 13.09
CA LEU A 310 -3.66 -2.27 13.69
C LEU A 310 -3.87 -2.02 15.20
N GLU A 311 -5.10 -2.18 15.69
CA GLU A 311 -5.42 -2.07 17.12
C GLU A 311 -4.90 -3.27 17.92
N ASN A 312 -4.49 -3.03 19.17
CA ASN A 312 -3.99 -4.07 20.08
C ASN A 312 -5.15 -4.68 20.87
N PRO A 313 -5.43 -6.00 20.75
CA PRO A 313 -6.39 -6.68 21.63
C PRO A 313 -5.95 -6.62 23.11
N ASP A 314 -4.64 -6.68 23.39
CA ASP A 314 -4.07 -6.81 24.74
C ASP A 314 -4.15 -5.50 25.57
N MET A 315 -4.64 -4.41 25.00
CA MET A 315 -4.90 -3.16 25.74
C MET A 315 -6.35 -3.00 26.18
N ARG A 316 -7.26 -3.93 25.83
CA ARG A 316 -8.66 -3.88 26.32
C ARG A 316 -8.83 -4.39 27.75
N GLU A 317 -7.78 -4.96 28.37
CA GLU A 317 -7.81 -5.42 29.76
C GLU A 317 -6.54 -5.01 30.53
N ARG A 318 -6.49 -3.74 30.92
CA ARG A 318 -5.96 -3.41 32.25
C ARG A 318 -7.00 -2.55 32.95
N PRO A 319 -7.93 -3.12 33.73
CA PRO A 319 -8.64 -2.32 34.71
C PRO A 319 -7.59 -1.65 35.58
N ASP A 320 -7.73 -0.34 35.77
CA ASP A 320 -6.87 0.47 36.63
C ASP A 320 -6.69 -0.21 37.99
N THR A 321 -5.57 -0.89 38.19
CA THR A 321 -5.16 -1.39 39.51
C THR A 321 -4.74 -0.26 40.44
N ALA A 322 -4.85 1.00 40.00
CA ALA A 322 -4.70 2.19 40.84
C ALA A 322 -5.83 2.37 41.87
N ALA A 323 -6.95 1.63 41.79
CA ALA A 323 -8.04 1.73 42.75
C ALA A 323 -7.87 0.84 44.01
N ALA A 324 -6.94 -0.12 44.04
CA ALA A 324 -6.83 -1.08 45.15
C ALA A 324 -6.00 -0.58 46.35
N ASN A 325 -5.20 0.48 46.20
CA ASN A 325 -4.32 0.98 47.27
C ASN A 325 -4.85 2.19 48.06
N ARG A 326 -6.14 2.53 47.91
CA ARG A 326 -6.76 3.64 48.65
C ARG A 326 -7.67 3.21 49.81
N LYS A 327 -7.64 1.93 50.21
CA LYS A 327 -8.38 1.40 51.38
C LYS A 327 -7.49 0.83 52.51
N ALA A 328 -6.19 1.08 52.47
CA ALA A 328 -5.30 0.76 53.59
C ALA A 328 -4.48 2.01 53.97
N ARG A 329 -5.16 3.00 54.54
CA ARG A 329 -4.56 4.06 55.36
C ARG A 329 -5.63 4.70 56.23
#